data_AF-A0A6G2UAA6-F1
#
_entry.id   AF-A0A6G2UAA6-F1
#
_cell.length_a   1.000
_cell.length_b   1.000
_cell.length_c   1.000
_cell.angle_alpha   90.00
_cell.angle_beta   90.00
_cell.angle_gamma   90.00
#
_symmetry.space_group_name_H-M   'P 1'
#
loop_
_entity.id
_entity.type
_entity.pdbx_description
1 polymer ?
#
loop_
_entity_poly.entity_id
_entity_poly.type
_entity_poly.pdbx_seq_one_letter_code
_entity_poly.pdbx_strand_id
1 'polypeptide(L)'
;MPELITWSPPPGDDVTAVAVGRPWAAVSAPARLSAEATRLGLNHAAHILDLDSDRCIWLTDPVDVAATAWDWARISRYITVHPAGEMLPLPHADRRRGPGPRWVCPAPWYGDFVSRAIVLGSELGVITLEFGPPACRCAVCPAPVWPEEGVTVAIPTRPGGEGRHLGCTHRACAERYLLGPPDADGYR
;
A
#
# COMPACT_ATOMS: atom_id res chain seq x y z
N MET A 1 -8.02 11.29 21.45
CA MET A 1 -7.59 9.98 20.89
C MET A 1 -8.59 9.66 19.80
N PRO A 2 -8.20 9.47 18.53
CA PRO A 2 -9.16 9.07 17.51
C PRO A 2 -9.75 7.70 17.91
N GLU A 3 -11.07 7.60 17.95
CA GLU A 3 -11.79 6.37 18.28
C GLU A 3 -11.37 5.27 17.31
N LEU A 4 -10.87 4.16 17.86
CA LEU A 4 -10.64 2.94 17.10
C LEU A 4 -11.96 2.49 16.49
N ILE A 5 -12.01 2.37 15.17
CA ILE A 5 -13.16 1.86 14.44
C ILE A 5 -13.45 0.44 14.91
N THR A 6 -14.56 0.27 15.63
CA THR A 6 -15.05 -1.02 16.10
C THR A 6 -15.97 -1.62 15.04
N TRP A 7 -15.39 -1.98 13.88
CA TRP A 7 -16.04 -2.94 13.01
C TRP A 7 -15.48 -4.32 13.30
N SER A 8 -16.39 -5.29 13.48
CA SER A 8 -16.05 -6.70 13.62
C SER A 8 -16.86 -7.50 12.62
N PRO A 9 -16.30 -8.59 12.04
CA PRO A 9 -17.08 -9.50 11.22
C PRO A 9 -18.16 -10.18 12.07
N PRO A 10 -19.28 -10.62 11.45
CA PRO A 10 -20.27 -11.44 12.12
C PRO A 10 -19.63 -12.72 12.70
N PRO A 11 -20.15 -13.27 13.81
CA PRO A 11 -19.72 -14.57 14.32
C PRO A 11 -20.11 -15.68 13.34
N GLY A 12 -19.39 -16.81 13.38
CA GLY A 12 -19.65 -17.96 12.51
C GLY A 12 -18.54 -18.22 11.48
N ASP A 13 -18.81 -19.19 10.61
CA ASP A 13 -17.84 -19.72 9.62
C ASP A 13 -18.29 -19.48 8.16
N ASP A 14 -19.27 -18.61 7.94
CA ASP A 14 -19.77 -18.27 6.60
C ASP A 14 -18.91 -17.19 5.91
N VAL A 15 -19.28 -16.86 4.67
CA VAL A 15 -18.73 -15.75 3.90
C VAL A 15 -19.89 -14.86 3.46
N THR A 16 -19.73 -13.54 3.56
CA THR A 16 -20.73 -12.58 3.12
C THR A 16 -20.10 -11.53 2.25
N ALA A 17 -20.79 -11.17 1.16
CA ALA A 17 -20.39 -10.01 0.37
C ALA A 17 -20.73 -8.73 1.13
N VAL A 18 -19.73 -7.89 1.38
CA VAL A 18 -19.91 -6.63 2.11
C VAL A 18 -19.36 -5.48 1.26
N ALA A 19 -20.10 -4.36 1.23
CA ALA A 19 -19.68 -3.17 0.51
C ALA A 19 -18.50 -2.49 1.22
N VAL A 20 -17.47 -2.14 0.47
CA VAL A 20 -16.35 -1.31 0.92
C VAL A 20 -16.85 0.09 1.26
N GLY A 21 -16.40 0.63 2.38
CA GLY A 21 -16.79 1.97 2.82
C GLY A 21 -17.05 2.00 4.31
N ARG A 22 -17.44 3.18 4.80
CA ARG A 22 -17.54 3.44 6.23
C ARG A 22 -18.29 2.30 6.96
N PRO A 23 -17.72 1.77 8.06
CA PRO A 23 -16.63 2.38 8.82
C PRO A 23 -15.20 1.99 8.39
N TRP A 24 -15.01 1.15 7.37
CA TRP A 24 -13.69 0.66 6.94
C TRP A 24 -13.42 0.93 5.44
N ALA A 25 -12.22 0.60 4.99
CA ALA A 25 -11.77 0.54 3.61
C ALA A 25 -10.98 -0.77 3.43
N ALA A 26 -10.68 -1.15 2.18
CA ALA A 26 -9.97 -2.38 1.91
C ALA A 26 -8.82 -2.17 0.94
N VAL A 27 -7.74 -2.90 1.19
CA VAL A 27 -6.58 -3.00 0.31
C VAL A 27 -6.34 -4.47 0.03
N SER A 28 -6.20 -4.84 -1.24
CA SER A 28 -5.84 -6.20 -1.62
C SER A 28 -4.45 -6.26 -2.27
N ALA A 29 -3.88 -7.46 -2.26
CA ALA A 29 -2.64 -7.78 -2.96
C ALA A 29 -2.65 -9.27 -3.36
N PRO A 30 -1.69 -9.73 -4.20
CA PRO A 30 -1.52 -11.15 -4.50
C PRO A 30 -1.33 -12.00 -3.23
N ALA A 31 -1.87 -13.23 -3.20
CA ALA A 31 -1.88 -14.06 -1.99
C ALA A 31 -0.48 -14.31 -1.39
N ARG A 32 0.56 -14.33 -2.22
CA ARG A 32 1.97 -14.44 -1.78
C ARG A 32 2.37 -13.38 -0.75
N LEU A 33 1.78 -12.17 -0.77
CA LEU A 33 2.08 -11.13 0.24
C LEU A 33 1.61 -11.53 1.64
N SER A 34 0.55 -12.35 1.76
CA SER A 34 0.10 -12.89 3.05
C SER A 34 1.20 -13.72 3.72
N ALA A 35 1.88 -14.57 2.95
CA ALA A 35 2.93 -15.44 3.47
C ALA A 35 4.12 -14.59 3.94
N GLU A 36 4.51 -13.56 3.17
CA GLU A 36 5.58 -12.64 3.54
C GLU A 36 5.23 -11.80 4.78
N ALA A 37 3.99 -11.30 4.89
CA ALA A 37 3.53 -10.59 6.08
C ALA A 37 3.68 -11.47 7.34
N THR A 38 3.23 -12.73 7.25
CA THR A 38 3.37 -13.69 8.36
C THR A 38 4.82 -14.02 8.68
N ARG A 39 5.66 -14.23 7.65
CA ARG A 39 7.09 -14.52 7.81
C ARG A 39 7.83 -13.38 8.52
N LEU A 40 7.52 -12.14 8.17
CA LEU A 40 8.16 -10.94 8.72
C LEU A 40 7.57 -10.52 10.08
N GLY A 41 6.46 -11.10 10.51
CA GLY A 41 5.76 -10.68 11.72
C GLY A 41 5.21 -9.26 11.64
N LEU A 42 4.97 -8.78 10.42
CA LEU A 42 4.39 -7.48 10.13
C LEU A 42 2.88 -7.69 9.88
N ASN A 43 2.07 -6.72 10.27
CA ASN A 43 0.61 -6.70 10.31
C ASN A 43 0.03 -6.93 11.71
N HIS A 44 -0.50 -5.86 12.29
CA HIS A 44 -1.12 -5.88 13.63
C HIS A 44 -2.58 -6.35 13.64
N ALA A 45 -3.28 -6.33 12.50
CA ALA A 45 -4.66 -6.82 12.39
C ALA A 45 -4.73 -8.13 11.60
N ALA A 46 -5.82 -8.86 11.75
CA ALA A 46 -6.08 -10.00 10.88
C ALA A 46 -6.28 -9.54 9.42
N HIS A 47 -5.90 -10.39 8.47
CA HIS A 47 -6.17 -10.17 7.05
C HIS A 47 -6.83 -11.41 6.44
N ILE A 48 -7.46 -11.24 5.30
CA ILE A 48 -8.17 -12.29 4.60
C ILE A 48 -7.22 -12.88 3.56
N LEU A 49 -7.18 -14.20 3.47
CA LEU A 49 -6.49 -14.95 2.44
C LEU A 49 -7.52 -15.73 1.62
N ASP A 50 -7.54 -15.48 0.32
CA ASP A 50 -8.33 -16.20 -0.66
C ASP A 50 -7.41 -16.79 -1.72
N LEU A 51 -7.10 -18.08 -1.59
CA LEU A 51 -6.21 -18.77 -2.53
C LEU A 51 -6.91 -19.06 -3.86
N ASP A 52 -8.24 -19.13 -3.88
CA ASP A 52 -9.00 -19.43 -5.10
C ASP A 52 -8.92 -18.25 -6.08
N SER A 53 -8.83 -17.03 -5.55
CA SER A 53 -8.67 -15.79 -6.32
C SER A 53 -7.22 -15.24 -6.36
N ASP A 54 -6.24 -15.98 -5.81
CA ASP A 54 -4.85 -15.53 -5.58
C ASP A 54 -4.76 -14.13 -4.93
N ARG A 55 -5.54 -13.91 -3.86
CA ARG A 55 -5.62 -12.60 -3.20
C ARG A 55 -5.48 -12.70 -1.69
N CYS A 56 -4.98 -11.61 -1.11
CA CYS A 56 -5.14 -11.31 0.29
C CYS A 56 -5.70 -9.89 0.45
N ILE A 57 -6.49 -9.66 1.50
CA ILE A 57 -7.22 -8.43 1.73
C ILE A 57 -7.02 -7.98 3.17
N TRP A 58 -6.59 -6.75 3.36
CA TRP A 58 -6.55 -6.08 4.65
C TRP A 58 -7.70 -5.08 4.73
N LEU A 59 -8.39 -5.06 5.87
CA LEU A 59 -9.31 -3.98 6.19
C LEU A 59 -8.54 -2.89 6.91
N THR A 60 -8.87 -1.65 6.60
CA THR A 60 -8.20 -0.46 7.14
C THR A 60 -9.20 0.65 7.41
N ASP A 61 -8.86 1.64 8.21
CA ASP A 61 -9.70 2.84 8.32
C ASP A 61 -9.72 3.63 7.00
N PRO A 62 -10.85 4.28 6.64
CA PRO A 62 -10.98 5.00 5.37
C PRO A 62 -10.38 6.42 5.41
N VAL A 63 -10.20 7.02 6.58
CA VAL A 63 -9.72 8.40 6.75
C VAL A 63 -8.23 8.49 6.47
N ASP A 64 -7.46 7.57 7.04
CA ASP A 64 -6.03 7.51 6.89
C ASP A 64 -5.66 7.02 5.49
N VAL A 65 -6.49 6.22 4.78
CA VAL A 65 -6.25 5.87 3.36
C VAL A 65 -6.12 7.13 2.49
N ALA A 66 -7.01 8.11 2.71
CA ALA A 66 -6.95 9.38 1.99
C ALA A 66 -5.72 10.21 2.42
N ALA A 67 -5.41 10.25 3.72
CA ALA A 67 -4.28 11.03 4.25
C ALA A 67 -2.90 10.44 3.87
N THR A 68 -2.82 9.13 3.65
CA THR A 68 -1.59 8.38 3.32
C THR A 68 -1.51 8.03 1.83
N ALA A 69 -2.20 8.79 0.98
CA ALA A 69 -2.30 8.54 -0.46
C ALA A 69 -0.95 8.25 -1.16
N TRP A 70 0.14 8.86 -0.69
CA TRP A 70 1.47 8.57 -1.24
C TRP A 70 2.02 7.20 -0.87
N ASP A 71 1.86 6.75 0.38
CA ASP A 71 2.36 5.45 0.81
C ASP A 71 1.70 4.32 0.01
N TRP A 72 0.43 4.51 -0.35
CA TRP A 72 -0.28 3.65 -1.28
C TRP A 72 0.20 3.81 -2.72
N ALA A 73 0.33 5.06 -3.21
CA ALA A 73 0.72 5.34 -4.59
C ALA A 73 2.09 4.74 -4.93
N ARG A 74 3.06 4.80 -4.01
CA ARG A 74 4.42 4.29 -4.23
C ARG A 74 4.52 2.77 -4.34
N ILE A 75 3.51 2.03 -3.89
CA ILE A 75 3.43 0.56 -3.98
C ILE A 75 2.25 0.08 -4.82
N SER A 76 1.61 0.99 -5.57
CA SER A 76 0.35 0.75 -6.29
C SER A 76 0.40 -0.34 -7.37
N ARG A 77 1.58 -0.80 -7.80
CA ARG A 77 1.70 -1.98 -8.67
C ARG A 77 1.56 -3.31 -7.95
N TYR A 78 1.75 -3.32 -6.64
CA TYR A 78 1.73 -4.54 -5.83
C TYR A 78 0.41 -4.71 -5.07
N ILE A 79 -0.40 -3.64 -4.98
CA ILE A 79 -1.63 -3.60 -4.20
C ILE A 79 -2.78 -2.99 -5.02
N THR A 80 -4.00 -3.17 -4.55
CA THR A 80 -5.20 -2.50 -5.06
C THR A 80 -5.96 -1.90 -3.88
N VAL A 81 -6.13 -0.58 -3.87
CA VAL A 81 -7.02 0.10 -2.92
C VAL A 81 -8.44 0.06 -3.50
N HIS A 82 -9.36 -0.55 -2.78
CA HIS A 82 -10.72 -0.76 -3.27
C HIS A 82 -11.59 0.50 -3.12
N PRO A 83 -12.29 0.96 -4.18
CA PRO A 83 -13.23 2.07 -4.07
C PRO A 83 -14.42 1.75 -3.16
N ALA A 84 -14.98 2.80 -2.56
CA ALA A 84 -16.23 2.69 -1.79
C ALA A 84 -17.39 2.17 -2.68
N GLY A 85 -18.21 1.28 -2.13
CA GLY A 85 -19.32 0.62 -2.81
C GLY A 85 -18.95 -0.69 -3.51
N GLU A 86 -17.67 -1.01 -3.68
CA GLU A 86 -17.26 -2.31 -4.22
C GLU A 86 -17.65 -3.44 -3.25
N MET A 87 -18.19 -4.55 -3.76
CA MET A 87 -18.56 -5.70 -2.95
C MET A 87 -17.38 -6.67 -2.83
N LEU A 88 -16.93 -6.93 -1.60
CA LEU A 88 -15.86 -7.90 -1.33
C LEU A 88 -16.38 -9.08 -0.50
N PRO A 89 -15.91 -10.31 -0.75
CA PRO A 89 -16.26 -11.47 0.05
C PRO A 89 -15.48 -11.44 1.38
N LEU A 90 -16.18 -11.16 2.48
CA LEU A 90 -15.59 -11.15 3.82
C LEU A 90 -15.96 -12.42 4.59
N PRO A 91 -14.99 -13.17 5.12
CA PRO A 91 -15.24 -14.28 6.02
C PRO A 91 -15.80 -13.80 7.36
N HIS A 92 -16.70 -14.58 7.94
CA HIS A 92 -17.13 -14.43 9.33
C HIS A 92 -15.96 -14.71 10.29
N ALA A 93 -16.13 -14.33 11.56
CA ALA A 93 -15.05 -14.24 12.54
C ALA A 93 -14.35 -15.57 12.83
N ASP A 94 -15.03 -16.70 12.70
CA ASP A 94 -14.50 -18.01 13.06
C ASP A 94 -13.86 -18.73 11.86
N ARG A 95 -14.03 -18.18 10.65
CA ARG A 95 -13.51 -18.76 9.42
C ARG A 95 -12.01 -18.56 9.27
N ARG A 96 -11.23 -19.49 9.83
CA ARG A 96 -9.75 -19.51 9.81
C ARG A 96 -9.14 -20.56 8.89
N ARG A 97 -9.94 -21.51 8.39
CA ARG A 97 -9.48 -22.69 7.62
C ARG A 97 -10.48 -23.03 6.52
N GLY A 98 -10.09 -23.96 5.65
CA GLY A 98 -10.93 -24.43 4.54
C GLY A 98 -10.71 -23.63 3.25
N PRO A 99 -11.44 -24.00 2.17
CA PRO A 99 -11.37 -23.34 0.88
C PRO A 99 -11.96 -21.92 0.92
N GLY A 100 -11.62 -21.10 -0.08
CA GLY A 100 -12.09 -19.73 -0.20
C GLY A 100 -11.51 -18.74 0.85
N PRO A 101 -12.15 -17.56 0.96
CA PRO A 101 -11.74 -16.51 1.88
C PRO A 101 -11.75 -16.99 3.33
N ARG A 102 -10.64 -16.75 4.02
CA ARG A 102 -10.48 -17.05 5.45
C ARG A 102 -9.57 -16.03 6.10
N TRP A 103 -9.73 -15.82 7.39
CA TRP A 103 -8.83 -14.96 8.12
C TRP A 103 -7.50 -15.65 8.44
N VAL A 104 -6.42 -14.90 8.25
CA VAL A 104 -5.10 -15.16 8.79
C VAL A 104 -4.87 -14.17 9.93
N CYS A 105 -4.61 -14.70 11.13
CA CYS A 105 -4.28 -13.88 12.29
C CYS A 105 -2.77 -13.89 12.54
N PRO A 106 -2.15 -12.72 12.73
CA PRO A 106 -0.78 -12.66 13.24
C PRO A 106 -0.71 -13.26 14.66
N ALA A 107 0.47 -13.69 15.11
CA ALA A 107 0.67 -14.14 16.49
C ALA A 107 1.60 -13.15 17.20
N PRO A 108 1.19 -12.53 18.33
CA PRO A 108 -0.14 -12.59 18.95
C PRO A 108 -1.18 -11.74 18.21
N TRP A 109 -2.45 -12.15 18.26
CA TRP A 109 -3.59 -11.38 17.75
C TRP A 109 -4.61 -11.12 18.85
N TYR A 110 -5.11 -9.88 18.93
CA TYR A 110 -5.91 -9.39 20.05
C TYR A 110 -7.37 -9.11 19.68
N GLY A 111 -7.83 -9.57 18.51
CA GLY A 111 -9.21 -9.36 18.06
C GLY A 111 -9.39 -8.22 17.05
N ASP A 112 -8.32 -7.55 16.65
CA ASP A 112 -8.37 -6.45 15.68
C ASP A 112 -8.53 -6.97 14.25
N PHE A 113 -9.59 -6.55 13.57
CA PHE A 113 -9.85 -6.89 12.15
C PHE A 113 -9.59 -5.74 11.20
N VAL A 114 -9.43 -4.52 11.72
CA VAL A 114 -9.23 -3.29 10.94
C VAL A 114 -7.91 -2.66 11.37
N SER A 115 -6.98 -2.55 10.44
CA SER A 115 -5.70 -1.86 10.65
C SER A 115 -5.86 -0.35 10.54
N ARG A 116 -4.90 0.39 11.12
CA ARG A 116 -4.73 1.80 10.80
C ARG A 116 -4.03 1.94 9.46
N ALA A 117 -4.51 2.82 8.58
CA ALA A 117 -4.02 2.86 7.20
C ALA A 117 -2.54 3.26 7.13
N ILE A 118 -2.09 4.19 7.99
CA ILE A 118 -0.68 4.58 8.05
C ILE A 118 0.27 3.44 8.43
N VAL A 119 -0.18 2.57 9.34
CA VAL A 119 0.59 1.42 9.81
C VAL A 119 0.63 0.38 8.69
N LEU A 120 -0.54 0.05 8.14
CA LEU A 120 -0.67 -0.91 7.06
C LEU A 120 0.12 -0.49 5.80
N GLY A 121 0.07 0.78 5.41
CA GLY A 121 0.80 1.30 4.26
C GLY A 121 2.31 1.22 4.44
N SER A 122 2.80 1.47 5.66
CA SER A 122 4.22 1.32 6.00
C SER A 122 4.65 -0.13 5.95
N GLU A 123 3.87 -1.05 6.55
CA GLU A 123 4.17 -2.48 6.58
C GLU A 123 4.13 -3.10 5.18
N LEU A 124 3.09 -2.80 4.39
CA LEU A 124 3.02 -3.24 3.00
C LEU A 124 4.16 -2.63 2.18
N GLY A 125 4.60 -1.41 2.50
CA GLY A 125 5.80 -0.81 1.91
C GLY A 125 7.09 -1.59 2.18
N VAL A 126 7.19 -2.29 3.31
CA VAL A 126 8.33 -3.17 3.65
C VAL A 126 8.16 -4.54 3.00
N ILE A 127 6.98 -5.16 3.16
CA ILE A 127 6.67 -6.49 2.61
C ILE A 127 6.84 -6.50 1.09
N THR A 128 6.49 -5.41 0.41
CA THR A 128 6.56 -5.33 -1.05
C THR A 128 7.97 -5.27 -1.62
N LEU A 129 8.99 -4.98 -0.80
CA LEU A 129 10.39 -4.93 -1.24
C LEU A 129 10.88 -6.25 -1.84
N GLU A 130 10.35 -7.38 -1.37
CA GLU A 130 10.65 -8.72 -1.90
C GLU A 130 10.16 -8.91 -3.35
N PHE A 131 9.21 -8.09 -3.82
CA PHE A 131 8.67 -8.14 -5.18
C PHE A 131 9.27 -7.09 -6.11
N GLY A 132 10.07 -6.17 -5.56
CA GLY A 132 10.74 -5.13 -6.31
C GLY A 132 10.79 -3.80 -5.56
N PRO A 133 11.56 -2.84 -6.07
CA PRO A 133 11.63 -1.50 -5.49
C PRO A 133 10.27 -0.78 -5.57
N PRO A 134 9.96 0.10 -4.59
CA PRO A 134 8.80 0.98 -4.67
C PRO A 134 9.07 2.12 -5.65
N ALA A 135 8.01 2.79 -6.09
CA ALA A 135 8.15 4.01 -6.88
C ALA A 135 8.73 5.17 -6.04
N CYS A 136 9.46 6.05 -6.72
CA CYS A 136 9.89 7.33 -6.17
C CYS A 136 8.85 8.42 -6.47
N ARG A 137 8.86 9.51 -5.70
CA ARG A 137 8.12 10.71 -6.09
C ARG A 137 8.78 11.32 -7.31
N CYS A 138 8.00 11.58 -8.36
CA CYS A 138 8.46 12.46 -9.42
C CYS A 138 8.73 13.83 -8.79
N ALA A 139 9.86 14.43 -9.13
CA ALA A 139 10.20 15.72 -8.55
C ALA A 139 9.46 16.91 -9.19
N VAL A 140 8.71 16.65 -10.25
CA VAL A 140 7.98 17.67 -11.02
C VAL A 140 6.46 17.51 -10.91
N CYS A 141 5.97 16.28 -10.83
CA CYS A 141 4.54 15.98 -10.79
C CYS A 141 4.22 15.04 -9.60
N PRO A 142 2.95 14.90 -9.19
CA PRO A 142 2.60 14.08 -8.04
C PRO A 142 2.59 12.57 -8.31
N ALA A 143 2.75 12.15 -9.58
CA ALA A 143 2.64 10.75 -9.97
C ALA A 143 3.88 9.93 -9.53
N PRO A 144 3.68 8.65 -9.16
CA PRO A 144 4.79 7.74 -8.84
C PRO A 144 5.65 7.47 -10.08
N VAL A 145 6.98 7.45 -9.89
CA VAL A 145 7.97 7.06 -10.91
C VAL A 145 8.51 5.69 -10.56
N TRP A 146 8.24 4.70 -11.40
CA TRP A 146 8.83 3.38 -11.21
C TRP A 146 10.29 3.36 -11.68
N PRO A 147 11.18 2.60 -11.02
CA PRO A 147 12.62 2.70 -11.28
C PRO A 147 13.04 2.49 -12.74
N GLU A 148 12.34 1.64 -13.48
CA GLU A 148 12.59 1.40 -14.90
C GLU A 148 11.99 2.45 -15.86
N GLU A 149 11.06 3.26 -15.36
CA GLU A 149 10.44 4.38 -16.08
C GLU A 149 11.16 5.72 -15.84
N GLY A 150 11.90 5.80 -14.72
CA GLY A 150 12.51 7.02 -14.22
C GLY A 150 13.87 7.33 -14.84
N VAL A 151 14.24 8.60 -14.71
CA VAL A 151 15.60 9.10 -14.89
C VAL A 151 16.00 9.91 -13.67
N THR A 152 17.29 9.83 -13.31
CA THR A 152 17.87 10.69 -12.29
C THR A 152 18.24 12.02 -12.93
N VAL A 153 17.71 13.11 -12.38
CA VAL A 153 17.96 14.47 -12.86
C VAL A 153 18.52 15.35 -11.74
N ALA A 154 19.26 16.38 -12.12
CA ALA A 154 19.68 17.42 -11.19
C ALA A 154 18.59 18.51 -11.08
N ILE A 155 18.13 18.78 -9.87
CA ILE A 155 17.00 19.67 -9.61
C ILE A 155 17.50 20.92 -8.89
N PRO A 156 17.32 22.12 -9.48
CA PRO A 156 17.69 23.36 -8.83
C PRO A 156 16.93 23.51 -7.50
N THR A 157 17.66 23.77 -6.41
CA THR A 157 17.05 24.07 -5.11
C THR A 157 16.33 25.42 -5.10
N ARG A 158 16.75 26.34 -5.98
CA ARG A 158 16.13 27.66 -6.20
C ARG A 158 16.28 28.09 -7.66
N PRO A 159 15.38 28.93 -8.19
CA PRO A 159 15.58 29.59 -9.49
C PRO A 159 16.89 30.40 -9.47
N GLY A 160 17.81 30.09 -10.38
CA GLY A 160 19.12 30.76 -10.49
C GLY A 160 20.15 30.41 -9.41
N GLY A 161 19.87 29.45 -8.52
CA GLY A 161 20.80 29.01 -7.48
C GLY A 161 21.77 27.92 -7.96
N GLU A 162 22.98 27.89 -7.38
CA GLU A 162 24.00 26.88 -7.69
C GLU A 162 23.68 25.51 -7.07
N GLY A 163 22.92 25.46 -5.97
CA GLY A 163 22.58 24.22 -5.29
C GLY A 163 21.63 23.35 -6.13
N ARG A 164 22.05 22.13 -6.45
CA ARG A 164 21.22 21.10 -7.11
C ARG A 164 21.12 19.86 -6.22
N HIS A 165 19.98 19.18 -6.25
CA HIS A 165 19.83 17.86 -5.62
C HIS A 165 19.45 16.81 -6.67
N LEU A 166 19.79 15.54 -6.43
CA LEU A 166 19.32 14.44 -7.27
C LEU A 166 17.84 14.21 -7.00
N GLY A 167 17.05 14.08 -8.05
CA GLY A 167 15.67 13.65 -7.97
C GLY A 167 15.34 12.60 -9.04
N CYS A 168 14.39 11.73 -8.74
CA CYS A 168 13.80 10.81 -9.71
C CYS A 168 12.67 11.52 -10.45
N THR A 169 12.66 11.43 -11.78
CA THR A 169 11.66 12.11 -12.62
C THR A 169 11.26 11.19 -13.78
N HIS A 170 9.99 11.22 -14.20
CA HIS A 170 9.59 10.54 -15.44
C HIS A 170 10.34 11.13 -16.63
N ARG A 171 10.73 10.32 -17.62
CA ARG A 171 11.39 10.80 -18.85
C ARG A 171 10.64 11.95 -19.52
N ALA A 172 9.33 11.81 -19.69
CA ALA A 172 8.49 12.84 -20.28
C ALA A 172 8.45 14.15 -19.45
N CYS A 173 8.52 14.05 -18.11
CA CYS A 173 8.62 15.23 -17.25
C CYS A 173 9.99 15.91 -17.36
N ALA A 174 11.07 15.12 -17.40
CA ALA A 174 12.41 15.66 -17.58
C ALA A 174 12.55 16.40 -18.92
N GLU A 175 12.07 15.81 -20.01
CA GLU A 175 12.05 16.43 -21.35
C GLU A 175 11.23 17.72 -21.37
N ARG A 176 10.00 17.68 -20.82
CA ARG A 176 9.10 18.84 -20.79
C ARG A 176 9.67 20.02 -20.00
N TYR A 177 10.43 19.76 -18.94
CA TYR A 177 10.99 20.79 -18.06
C TYR A 177 12.49 21.03 -18.31
N LEU A 178 13.04 20.46 -19.39
CA LEU A 178 14.44 20.60 -19.78
C LEU A 178 15.42 20.25 -18.64
N LEU A 179 15.08 19.21 -17.85
CA LEU A 179 15.92 18.72 -16.76
C LEU A 179 16.96 17.76 -17.31
N GLY A 180 18.23 18.08 -17.08
CA GLY A 180 19.36 17.27 -17.51
C GLY A 180 19.78 16.21 -16.49
N PRO A 181 20.58 15.21 -16.93
CA PRO A 181 21.27 14.31 -16.01
C PRO A 181 22.19 15.12 -15.06
N PRO A 182 22.61 14.55 -13.92
CA PRO A 182 23.66 15.16 -13.12
C PRO A 182 24.92 15.36 -13.96
N ASP A 183 25.52 16.55 -13.87
CA ASP A 183 26.78 16.87 -14.55
C ASP A 183 27.87 15.87 -14.09
N ALA A 184 28.73 15.43 -15.02
CA ALA A 184 29.76 14.41 -14.75
C ALA A 184 30.81 14.87 -13.70
N ASP A 185 30.93 16.19 -13.51
CA ASP A 185 31.77 16.81 -12.49
C ASP A 185 30.95 16.99 -11.22
N GLY A 186 31.04 15.99 -10.34
CA GLY A 186 30.22 15.85 -9.14
C GLY A 186 30.11 17.11 -8.29
N TYR A 187 28.91 17.29 -7.74
CA TYR A 187 28.60 17.94 -6.46
C TYR A 187 29.81 18.63 -5.79
N ARG A 188 30.01 19.91 -6.10
CA ARG A 188 30.78 20.83 -5.26
C ARG A 188 29.83 21.78 -4.55
#